data_AF-A0AAJ1BQ56-F1
#
_entry.id   AF-A0AAJ1BQ56-F1
#
_cell.length_a   1.000
_cell.length_b   1.000
_cell.length_c   1.000
_cell.angle_alpha   90.00
_cell.angle_beta   90.00
_cell.angle_gamma   90.00
#
_symmetry.space_group_name_H-M   'P 1'
#
loop_
_entity.id
_entity.type
_entity.pdbx_description
1 polymer ?
#
loop_
_entity_poly.entity_id
_entity_poly.type
_entity_poly.pdbx_seq_one_letter_code
_entity_poly.pdbx_strand_id
1 'polypeptide(L)'
;FKPLAASMGPMLKEESFHLGTGANGLRRVVKQGVIPCALIQKYVNKWVSTGLDLFGTDDSASAQWAYVYGVKGRYDEREAQEAAEREHLNEASRELYFQELRDEMRRISRARKEGEPELYIPSDKFRRGIGKYAGQRYTVHGEPFDGDDAAWDKYLDEVTPSDEEEDRLVNEYMQQEWIQYREWKGE
;
A
#
# COMPACT_ATOMS: atom_id res chain seq x y z
N PHE A 1 -19.99 -9.87 18.01
CA PHE A 1 -21.18 -10.50 17.38
C PHE A 1 -20.77 -11.79 16.64
N LYS A 2 -21.21 -12.98 17.11
CA LYS A 2 -20.68 -14.28 16.65
C LYS A 2 -20.89 -14.59 15.16
N PRO A 3 -22.04 -14.28 14.53
CA PRO A 3 -22.25 -14.54 13.10
C PRO A 3 -21.25 -13.80 12.20
N LEU A 4 -20.99 -12.51 12.46
CA LEU A 4 -19.97 -11.75 11.73
C LEU A 4 -18.57 -12.33 11.90
N ALA A 5 -18.19 -12.70 13.13
CA ALA A 5 -16.88 -13.31 13.36
C ALA A 5 -16.71 -14.64 12.59
N ALA A 6 -17.77 -15.44 12.48
CA ALA A 6 -17.75 -16.69 11.75
C ALA A 6 -17.60 -16.50 10.22
N SER A 7 -18.10 -15.39 9.66
CA SER A 7 -17.94 -15.11 8.23
C SER A 7 -16.55 -14.61 7.85
N MET A 8 -15.79 -14.04 8.80
CA MET A 8 -14.44 -13.52 8.53
C MET A 8 -13.44 -14.61 8.15
N GLY A 9 -13.50 -15.80 8.77
CA GLY A 9 -12.53 -16.87 8.51
C GLY A 9 -12.48 -17.30 7.02
N PRO A 10 -13.62 -17.64 6.40
CA PRO A 10 -13.69 -17.89 4.95
C PRO A 10 -13.25 -16.69 4.10
N MET A 11 -13.69 -15.47 4.44
CA MET A 11 -13.32 -14.25 3.70
C MET A 11 -11.80 -13.99 3.74
N LEU A 12 -11.14 -14.22 4.87
CA LEU A 12 -9.68 -14.08 4.97
C LEU A 12 -8.93 -15.12 4.12
N LYS A 13 -9.48 -16.33 3.96
CA LYS A 13 -8.91 -17.30 3.02
C LYS A 13 -9.02 -16.81 1.59
N GLU A 14 -10.16 -16.23 1.20
CA GLU A 14 -10.36 -15.61 -0.11
C GLU A 14 -9.40 -14.41 -0.32
N GLU A 15 -9.25 -13.56 0.70
CA GLU A 15 -8.35 -12.40 0.67
C GLU A 15 -6.89 -12.81 0.42
N SER A 16 -6.45 -13.95 0.95
CA SER A 16 -5.09 -14.45 0.66
C SER A 16 -4.84 -14.68 -0.85
N PHE A 17 -5.87 -15.02 -1.63
CA PHE A 17 -5.76 -15.15 -3.08
C PHE A 17 -5.69 -13.79 -3.77
N HIS A 18 -6.39 -12.77 -3.27
CA HIS A 18 -6.33 -11.40 -3.78
C HIS A 18 -4.94 -10.80 -3.56
N LEU A 19 -4.43 -10.87 -2.33
CA LEU A 19 -3.08 -10.44 -1.98
C LEU A 19 -2.02 -11.20 -2.80
N GLY A 20 -2.17 -12.53 -2.89
CA GLY A 20 -1.28 -13.38 -3.67
C GLY A 20 -1.29 -13.03 -5.16
N THR A 21 -2.46 -12.74 -5.74
CA THR A 21 -2.59 -12.33 -7.14
C THR A 21 -1.89 -11.00 -7.40
N GLY A 22 -2.14 -10.00 -6.55
CA GLY A 22 -1.52 -8.68 -6.66
C GLY A 22 0.00 -8.72 -6.54
N ALA A 23 0.52 -9.28 -5.44
CA ALA A 23 1.96 -9.34 -5.17
C ALA A 23 2.73 -10.14 -6.22
N ASN A 24 2.22 -11.33 -6.59
CA ASN A 24 2.87 -12.14 -7.63
C ASN A 24 2.76 -11.50 -9.02
N GLY A 25 1.64 -10.85 -9.32
CA GLY A 25 1.47 -10.08 -10.56
C GLY A 25 2.52 -8.99 -10.68
N LEU A 26 2.65 -8.14 -9.67
CA LEU A 26 3.64 -7.06 -9.64
C LEU A 26 5.07 -7.60 -9.72
N ARG A 27 5.41 -8.66 -8.96
CA ARG A 27 6.73 -9.30 -9.04
C ARG A 27 7.06 -9.80 -10.45
N ARG A 28 6.08 -10.33 -11.18
CA ARG A 28 6.25 -10.79 -12.57
C ARG A 28 6.46 -9.65 -13.55
N VAL A 29 5.82 -8.50 -13.33
CA VAL A 29 6.06 -7.27 -14.11
C VAL A 29 7.48 -6.77 -13.88
N VAL A 30 7.87 -6.62 -12.61
CA VAL A 30 9.23 -6.19 -12.21
C VAL A 30 10.30 -7.13 -12.80
N LYS A 31 10.07 -8.45 -12.73
CA LYS A 31 10.98 -9.44 -13.28
C LYS A 31 11.08 -9.41 -14.80
N GLN A 32 9.99 -9.08 -15.48
CA GLN A 32 9.96 -8.95 -16.93
C GLN A 32 10.80 -7.75 -17.36
N GLY A 33 10.67 -6.62 -16.67
CA GLY A 33 11.52 -5.43 -16.85
C GLY A 33 11.21 -4.60 -18.08
N VAL A 34 10.06 -4.81 -18.72
CA VAL A 34 9.57 -3.95 -19.81
C VAL A 34 9.06 -2.61 -19.27
N ILE A 35 8.30 -2.66 -18.17
CA ILE A 35 7.86 -1.45 -17.47
C ILE A 35 8.98 -1.04 -16.50
N PRO A 36 9.54 0.18 -16.60
CA PRO A 36 10.63 0.63 -15.74
C PRO A 36 10.20 0.67 -14.26
N CYS A 37 11.11 0.31 -13.35
CA CYS A 37 10.81 0.34 -11.91
C CYS A 37 10.52 1.76 -11.41
N ALA A 38 11.11 2.78 -12.03
CA ALA A 38 10.80 4.18 -11.72
C ALA A 38 9.30 4.50 -11.95
N LEU A 39 8.71 4.02 -13.05
CA LEU A 39 7.28 4.21 -13.32
C LEU A 39 6.42 3.39 -12.35
N ILE A 40 6.83 2.15 -12.06
CA ILE A 40 6.17 1.32 -11.04
C ILE A 40 6.15 2.04 -9.68
N GLN A 41 7.28 2.63 -9.27
CA GLN A 41 7.39 3.36 -8.00
C GLN A 41 6.41 4.54 -7.93
N LYS A 42 6.19 5.26 -9.03
CA LYS A 42 5.19 6.34 -9.09
C LYS A 42 3.78 5.83 -8.78
N TYR A 43 3.39 4.69 -9.35
CA TYR A 43 2.09 4.07 -9.04
C TYR A 43 2.01 3.57 -7.60
N VAL A 44 3.10 3.03 -7.05
CA VAL A 44 3.18 2.67 -5.63
C VAL A 44 2.95 3.92 -4.76
N ASN A 45 3.60 5.05 -5.08
CA ASN A 45 3.42 6.31 -4.38
C ASN A 45 1.97 6.83 -4.44
N LYS A 46 1.31 6.69 -5.60
CA LYS A 46 -0.09 7.07 -5.81
C LYS A 46 -1.05 6.26 -4.96
N TRP A 47 -0.90 4.94 -4.91
CA TRP A 47 -1.92 4.05 -4.34
C TRP A 47 -1.74 3.75 -2.84
N VAL A 48 -0.50 3.73 -2.33
CA VAL A 48 -0.24 3.44 -0.91
C VAL A 48 -0.90 4.47 0.00
N SER A 49 -0.77 5.76 -0.31
CA SER A 49 -1.36 6.85 0.50
C SER A 49 -2.88 6.70 0.65
N THR A 50 -3.58 6.41 -0.45
CA THR A 50 -5.02 6.11 -0.45
C THR A 50 -5.36 4.91 0.44
N GLY A 51 -4.57 3.84 0.38
CA GLY A 51 -4.77 2.66 1.22
C GLY A 51 -4.63 2.97 2.73
N LEU A 52 -3.68 3.84 3.09
CA LEU A 52 -3.45 4.26 4.48
C LEU A 52 -4.60 5.12 5.04
N ASP A 53 -5.25 5.91 4.20
CA ASP A 53 -6.39 6.73 4.61
C ASP A 53 -7.64 5.90 4.94
N LEU A 54 -7.78 4.69 4.38
CA LEU A 54 -8.93 3.79 4.67
C LEU A 54 -9.01 3.36 6.15
N PHE A 55 -7.94 3.52 6.92
CA PHE A 55 -7.93 3.23 8.35
C PHE A 55 -8.58 4.33 9.20
N GLY A 56 -8.91 5.49 8.62
CA GLY A 56 -9.55 6.61 9.33
C GLY A 56 -8.56 7.48 10.09
N THR A 57 -9.06 8.28 11.04
CA THR A 57 -8.22 9.12 11.91
C THR A 57 -7.43 8.27 12.91
N ASP A 58 -6.25 8.75 13.30
CA ASP A 58 -5.33 8.09 14.23
C ASP A 58 -6.01 7.85 15.57
N ASP A 59 -6.55 8.93 16.14
CA ASP A 59 -7.38 8.89 17.35
C ASP A 59 -8.86 8.78 16.94
N SER A 60 -9.57 7.79 17.47
CA SER A 60 -10.96 7.54 17.06
C SER A 60 -11.84 7.01 18.19
N ALA A 61 -12.74 7.88 18.67
CA ALA A 61 -13.77 7.49 19.64
C ALA A 61 -14.69 6.38 19.11
N SER A 62 -14.99 6.36 17.80
CA SER A 62 -15.82 5.30 17.21
C SER A 62 -15.10 3.95 17.19
N ALA A 63 -13.79 3.93 16.89
CA ALA A 63 -12.98 2.71 16.99
C ALA A 63 -12.88 2.22 18.44
N GLN A 64 -12.63 3.14 19.38
CA GLN A 64 -12.60 2.85 20.81
C GLN A 64 -13.90 2.19 21.28
N TRP A 65 -15.06 2.77 20.96
CA TRP A 65 -16.34 2.21 21.39
C TRP A 65 -16.67 0.89 20.69
N ALA A 66 -16.31 0.72 19.41
CA ALA A 66 -16.45 -0.56 18.73
C ALA A 66 -15.64 -1.69 19.42
N TYR A 67 -14.45 -1.37 19.94
CA TYR A 67 -13.66 -2.28 20.74
C TYR A 67 -14.29 -2.57 22.11
N VAL A 68 -14.68 -1.53 22.85
CA VAL A 68 -15.29 -1.66 24.18
C VAL A 68 -16.60 -2.46 24.14
N TYR A 69 -17.41 -2.28 23.11
CA TYR A 69 -18.65 -3.04 22.91
C TYR A 69 -18.43 -4.46 22.34
N GLY A 70 -17.20 -4.87 22.07
CA GLY A 70 -16.88 -6.20 21.56
C GLY A 70 -17.34 -6.42 20.11
N VAL A 71 -17.40 -5.36 19.30
CA VAL A 71 -17.75 -5.41 17.88
C VAL A 71 -16.50 -5.64 17.01
N LYS A 72 -15.39 -4.94 17.28
CA LYS A 72 -14.13 -5.05 16.52
C LYS A 72 -12.93 -5.13 17.48
N GLY A 73 -12.18 -6.23 17.43
CA GLY A 73 -10.91 -6.40 18.17
C GLY A 73 -9.70 -5.91 17.38
N ARG A 74 -8.50 -5.94 17.98
CA ARG A 74 -7.24 -5.77 17.24
C ARG A 74 -6.96 -7.01 16.38
N TYR A 75 -5.99 -6.87 15.49
CA TYR A 75 -5.35 -8.01 14.84
C TYR A 75 -4.88 -9.01 15.91
N ASP A 76 -5.20 -10.30 15.74
CA ASP A 76 -4.90 -11.39 16.67
C ASP A 76 -5.17 -11.08 18.15
N GLU A 77 -6.28 -10.39 18.47
CA GLU A 77 -6.62 -9.93 19.83
C GLU A 77 -6.51 -11.01 20.92
N ARG A 78 -6.79 -12.27 20.58
CA ARG A 78 -6.74 -13.39 21.55
C ARG A 78 -5.31 -13.79 21.93
N GLU A 79 -4.34 -13.43 21.10
CA GLU A 79 -2.92 -13.73 21.27
C GLU A 79 -2.16 -12.52 21.85
N ALA A 80 -2.79 -11.34 21.85
CA ALA A 80 -2.21 -10.13 22.41
C ALA A 80 -1.89 -10.30 23.90
N GLN A 81 -0.63 -10.03 24.25
CA GLN A 81 -0.15 -10.12 25.64
C GLN A 81 -0.41 -8.83 26.43
N GLU A 82 -0.54 -7.71 25.72
CA GLU A 82 -0.70 -6.38 26.29
C GLU A 82 -2.11 -5.84 26.08
N ALA A 83 -2.53 -4.97 27.01
CA ALA A 83 -3.80 -4.27 26.90
C ALA A 83 -3.82 -3.35 25.66
N ALA A 84 -4.98 -3.22 25.02
CA ALA A 84 -5.13 -2.32 23.89
C ALA A 84 -5.04 -0.84 24.32
N GLU A 85 -4.23 -0.05 23.62
CA GLU A 85 -4.30 1.40 23.63
C GLU A 85 -5.51 1.84 22.80
N ARG A 86 -6.65 2.03 23.48
CA ARG A 86 -7.96 2.10 22.82
C ARG A 86 -8.16 3.35 21.96
N GLU A 87 -7.41 4.42 22.24
CA GLU A 87 -7.48 5.68 21.49
C GLU A 87 -6.80 5.53 20.11
N HIS A 88 -5.76 4.69 20.02
CA HIS A 88 -4.89 4.51 18.84
C HIS A 88 -5.16 3.22 18.04
N LEU A 89 -6.35 2.63 18.13
CA LEU A 89 -6.66 1.34 17.48
C LEU A 89 -6.55 1.36 15.93
N ASN A 90 -6.91 2.49 15.33
CA ASN A 90 -6.79 2.67 13.88
C ASN A 90 -5.33 2.80 13.47
N GLU A 91 -4.56 3.60 14.20
CA GLU A 91 -3.11 3.76 13.99
C GLU A 91 -2.39 2.43 14.12
N ALA A 92 -2.67 1.65 15.17
CA ALA A 92 -2.07 0.33 15.38
C ALA A 92 -2.37 -0.63 14.23
N SER A 93 -3.62 -0.64 13.73
CA SER A 93 -4.00 -1.48 12.59
C SER A 93 -3.34 -1.02 11.29
N ARG A 94 -3.20 0.30 11.10
CA ARG A 94 -2.54 0.89 9.93
C ARG A 94 -1.05 0.55 9.90
N GLU A 95 -0.37 0.58 11.05
CA GLU A 95 1.05 0.25 11.13
C GLU A 95 1.33 -1.22 10.77
N LEU A 96 0.49 -2.15 11.23
CA LEU A 96 0.61 -3.57 10.85
C LEU A 96 0.50 -3.75 9.33
N TYR A 97 -0.54 -3.17 8.72
CA TYR A 97 -0.71 -3.17 7.27
C TYR A 97 0.50 -2.55 6.55
N PHE A 98 1.00 -1.43 7.07
CA PHE A 98 2.12 -0.72 6.46
C PHE A 98 3.44 -1.49 6.53
N GLN A 99 3.70 -2.21 7.62
CA GLN A 99 4.84 -3.11 7.74
C GLN A 99 4.75 -4.29 6.76
N GLU A 100 3.57 -4.90 6.60
CA GLU A 100 3.36 -5.95 5.61
C GLU A 100 3.64 -5.47 4.19
N LEU A 101 3.16 -4.27 3.83
CA LEU A 101 3.47 -3.66 2.54
C LEU A 101 4.97 -3.47 2.34
N ARG A 102 5.70 -2.99 3.36
CA ARG A 102 7.16 -2.76 3.29
C ARG A 102 7.91 -4.06 3.04
N ASP A 103 7.56 -5.10 3.78
CA ASP A 103 8.21 -6.40 3.66
C ASP A 103 7.91 -7.07 2.32
N GLU A 104 6.67 -6.98 1.84
CA GLU A 104 6.31 -7.52 0.54
C GLU A 104 6.99 -6.74 -0.60
N MET A 105 7.06 -5.40 -0.50
CA MET A 105 7.77 -4.59 -1.50
C MET A 105 9.26 -4.91 -1.57
N ARG A 106 9.91 -5.16 -0.42
CA ARG A 106 11.31 -5.65 -0.38
C ARG A 106 11.46 -6.97 -1.14
N ARG A 107 10.49 -7.89 -1.03
CA ARG A 107 10.52 -9.18 -1.76
C ARG A 107 10.30 -8.98 -3.26
N ILE A 108 9.37 -8.11 -3.64
CA ILE A 108 9.08 -7.77 -5.04
C ILE A 108 10.30 -7.10 -5.70
N SER A 109 10.91 -6.13 -5.03
CA SER A 109 12.07 -5.35 -5.48
C SER A 109 13.30 -6.22 -5.81
N ARG A 110 13.45 -7.38 -5.17
CA ARG A 110 14.55 -8.33 -5.45
C ARG A 110 14.51 -8.92 -6.86
N ALA A 111 13.36 -8.87 -7.54
CA ALA A 111 13.21 -9.45 -8.87
C ALA A 111 13.61 -8.49 -10.01
N ARG A 112 14.01 -7.25 -9.68
CA ARG A 112 14.37 -6.20 -10.64
C ARG A 112 15.54 -6.62 -11.56
N LYS A 113 15.61 -6.01 -12.73
CA LYS A 113 16.77 -6.14 -13.64
C LYS A 113 17.98 -5.39 -13.07
N GLU A 114 19.18 -5.77 -13.51
CA GLU A 114 20.40 -5.05 -13.15
C GLU A 114 20.32 -3.58 -13.61
N GLY A 115 20.73 -2.65 -12.75
CA GLY A 115 20.66 -1.22 -13.01
C GLY A 115 19.32 -0.55 -12.65
N GLU A 116 18.24 -1.32 -12.44
CA GLU A 116 16.95 -0.75 -12.01
C GLU A 116 16.99 -0.30 -10.53
N PRO A 117 16.33 0.82 -10.19
CA PRO A 117 16.22 1.29 -8.81
C PRO A 117 15.40 0.33 -7.94
N GLU A 118 15.65 0.39 -6.63
CA GLU A 118 14.85 -0.38 -5.68
C GLU A 118 13.45 0.20 -5.52
N LEU A 119 12.45 -0.68 -5.52
CA LEU A 119 11.10 -0.32 -5.14
C LEU A 119 10.96 -0.24 -3.62
N TYR A 120 10.16 0.72 -3.15
CA TYR A 120 9.90 0.98 -1.74
C TYR A 120 8.44 1.40 -1.53
N ILE A 121 8.00 1.34 -0.27
CA ILE A 121 6.71 1.90 0.15
C ILE A 121 6.97 3.33 0.66
N PRO A 122 6.26 4.37 0.14
CA PRO A 122 6.44 5.75 0.58
C PRO A 122 6.12 5.91 2.06
N SER A 123 6.61 6.99 2.68
CA SER A 123 6.27 7.34 4.06
C SER A 123 4.75 7.42 4.28
N ASP A 124 4.32 7.01 5.47
CA ASP A 124 2.96 7.13 5.99
C ASP A 124 2.46 8.58 6.14
N LYS A 125 3.36 9.55 5.99
CA LYS A 125 3.06 10.99 5.97
C LYS A 125 2.79 11.51 4.57
N PHE A 126 3.25 10.81 3.54
CA PHE A 126 3.15 11.27 2.16
C PHE A 126 1.69 11.26 1.71
N ARG A 127 1.21 12.42 1.23
CA ARG A 127 -0.08 12.61 0.55
C ARG A 127 -1.28 12.03 1.33
N ARG A 128 -1.35 12.31 2.63
CA ARG A 128 -2.47 11.89 3.48
C ARG A 128 -3.65 12.84 3.34
N GLY A 129 -4.84 12.28 3.17
CA GLY A 129 -6.12 12.99 3.21
C GLY A 129 -6.83 12.86 4.57
N ILE A 130 -6.45 11.88 5.40
CA ILE A 130 -7.08 11.62 6.71
C ILE A 130 -6.01 11.48 7.79
N GLY A 131 -6.30 11.97 9.00
CA GLY A 131 -5.48 11.80 10.19
C GLY A 131 -4.48 12.94 10.43
N LYS A 132 -3.50 12.69 11.29
CA LYS A 132 -2.53 13.67 11.81
C LYS A 132 -1.80 14.44 10.72
N TYR A 133 -1.47 13.80 9.61
CA TYR A 133 -0.72 14.39 8.49
C TYR A 133 -1.62 14.91 7.36
N ALA A 134 -2.94 14.90 7.54
CA ALA A 134 -3.87 15.37 6.52
C ALA A 134 -3.58 16.83 6.13
N GLY A 135 -3.44 17.07 4.82
CA GLY A 135 -3.15 18.41 4.28
C GLY A 135 -1.73 18.92 4.55
N GLN A 136 -0.87 18.16 5.23
CA GLN A 136 0.53 18.51 5.42
C GLN A 136 1.37 18.03 4.24
N ARG A 137 2.46 18.75 3.93
CA ARG A 137 3.36 18.40 2.83
C ARG A 137 4.59 17.70 3.36
N TYR A 138 4.70 16.42 3.02
CA TYR A 138 5.86 15.58 3.29
C TYR A 138 6.32 14.93 1.99
N THR A 139 7.61 14.74 1.81
CA THR A 139 8.17 13.97 0.70
C THR A 139 7.78 12.49 0.81
N VAL A 140 7.97 11.72 -0.27
CA VAL A 140 7.81 10.25 -0.29
C VAL A 140 8.71 9.54 0.74
N HIS A 141 9.73 10.21 1.26
CA HIS A 141 10.61 9.70 2.33
C HIS A 141 10.25 10.24 3.72
N GLY A 142 9.21 11.08 3.84
CA GLY A 142 8.67 11.55 5.12
C GLY A 142 9.34 12.80 5.69
N GLU A 143 10.09 13.52 4.87
CA GLU A 143 10.71 14.81 5.21
C GLU A 143 9.70 15.93 4.99
N PRO A 144 9.61 16.94 5.89
CA PRO A 144 8.79 18.13 5.64
C PRO A 144 9.17 18.80 4.32
N PHE A 145 8.17 19.26 3.57
CA PHE A 145 8.40 19.97 2.31
C PHE A 145 8.13 21.47 2.50
N ASP A 146 9.19 22.29 2.40
CA ASP A 146 9.15 23.73 2.69
C ASP A 146 8.99 24.62 1.43
N GLY A 147 8.59 24.04 0.29
CA GLY A 147 8.34 24.76 -0.96
C GLY A 147 6.94 25.37 -1.07
N ASP A 148 6.79 26.29 -2.02
CA ASP A 148 5.49 26.88 -2.38
C ASP A 148 4.59 25.88 -3.13
N ASP A 149 3.38 26.32 -3.47
CA ASP A 149 2.38 25.47 -4.14
C ASP A 149 2.87 24.97 -5.50
N ALA A 150 3.55 25.81 -6.28
CA ALA A 150 4.08 25.43 -7.58
C ALA A 150 5.23 24.41 -7.45
N ALA A 151 6.11 24.56 -6.47
CA ALA A 151 7.16 23.60 -6.18
C ALA A 151 6.57 22.26 -5.70
N TRP A 152 5.49 22.29 -4.92
CA TRP A 152 4.80 21.09 -4.47
C TRP A 152 4.10 20.35 -5.61
N ASP A 153 3.40 21.06 -6.50
CA ASP A 153 2.75 20.46 -7.67
C ASP A 153 3.79 19.81 -8.60
N LYS A 154 4.89 20.51 -8.86
CA LYS A 154 6.01 19.95 -9.62
C LYS A 154 6.58 18.69 -8.95
N TYR A 155 6.75 18.71 -7.64
CA TYR A 155 7.21 17.54 -6.90
C TYR A 155 6.24 16.36 -7.06
N LEU A 156 4.92 16.59 -6.98
CA LEU A 156 3.92 15.56 -7.21
C LEU A 156 3.98 14.97 -8.62
N ASP A 157 4.18 15.78 -9.66
CA ASP A 157 4.38 15.31 -11.04
C ASP A 157 5.64 14.44 -11.18
N GLU A 158 6.69 14.75 -10.42
CA GLU A 158 7.93 13.98 -10.40
C GLU A 158 7.77 12.62 -9.70
N VAL A 159 6.91 12.52 -8.66
CA VAL A 159 6.82 11.31 -7.82
C VAL A 159 5.54 10.49 -7.98
N THR A 160 4.56 10.96 -8.76
CA THR A 160 3.32 10.25 -9.09
C THR A 160 3.12 10.20 -10.60
N PRO A 161 2.33 9.24 -11.14
CA PRO A 161 2.25 9.05 -12.59
C PRO A 161 1.46 10.19 -13.23
N SER A 162 2.02 10.76 -14.29
CA SER A 162 1.33 11.74 -15.14
C SER A 162 0.42 11.06 -16.18
N ASP A 163 -0.45 11.84 -16.82
CA ASP A 163 -1.30 11.34 -17.90
C ASP A 163 -0.50 10.83 -19.10
N GLU A 164 0.65 11.46 -19.40
CA GLU A 164 1.57 11.00 -20.47
C GLU A 164 2.23 9.67 -20.10
N GLU A 165 2.62 9.49 -18.84
CA GLU A 165 3.18 8.22 -18.36
C GLU A 165 2.13 7.11 -18.35
N GLU A 166 0.88 7.43 -18.04
CA GLU A 166 -0.25 6.49 -18.11
C GLU A 166 -0.56 6.10 -19.56
N ASP A 167 -0.55 7.06 -20.49
CA ASP A 167 -0.71 6.78 -21.92
C ASP A 167 0.39 5.85 -22.44
N ARG A 168 1.66 6.15 -22.13
CA ARG A 168 2.80 5.30 -22.50
C ARG A 168 2.73 3.91 -21.85
N LEU A 169 2.28 3.82 -20.59
CA LEU A 169 2.07 2.53 -19.93
C LEU A 169 1.12 1.64 -20.74
N VAL A 170 -0.03 2.17 -21.13
CA VAL A 170 -1.09 1.42 -21.79
C VAL A 170 -0.78 1.17 -23.27
N ASN A 171 -0.30 2.20 -23.97
CA ASN A 171 -0.18 2.20 -25.44
C ASN A 171 1.21 1.81 -25.94
N GLU A 172 2.24 1.78 -25.09
CA GLU A 172 3.59 1.35 -25.48
C GLU A 172 4.07 0.13 -24.69
N TYR A 173 4.12 0.21 -23.36
CA TYR A 173 4.67 -0.87 -22.55
C TYR A 173 3.74 -2.08 -22.53
N MET A 174 2.44 -1.89 -22.28
CA MET A 174 1.48 -2.99 -22.21
C MET A 174 1.16 -3.64 -23.56
N GLN A 175 1.64 -3.06 -24.67
CA GLN A 175 1.57 -3.67 -26.01
C GLN A 175 2.70 -4.68 -26.27
N GLN A 176 3.71 -4.73 -25.39
CA GLN A 176 4.81 -5.69 -25.45
C GLN A 176 4.55 -6.90 -24.54
N GLU A 177 5.50 -7.82 -24.43
CA GLU A 177 5.46 -8.87 -23.40
C GLU A 177 5.84 -8.27 -22.03
N TRP A 178 4.92 -7.50 -21.44
CA TRP A 178 5.16 -6.66 -20.26
C TRP A 178 5.12 -7.37 -18.91
N ILE A 179 4.62 -8.60 -18.89
CA ILE A 179 4.56 -9.45 -17.70
C ILE A 179 5.14 -10.82 -18.00
N GLN A 180 5.92 -11.39 -17.08
CA GLN A 180 6.45 -12.74 -17.25
C GLN A 180 5.28 -13.74 -17.30
N TYR A 181 4.92 -14.28 -18.47
CA TYR A 181 3.86 -15.29 -18.58
C TYR A 181 4.24 -16.57 -17.84
N ARG A 182 3.24 -17.22 -17.24
CA ARG A 182 3.44 -18.56 -16.69
C ARG A 182 3.39 -19.54 -17.84
N GLU A 183 4.42 -20.36 -17.99
CA GLU A 183 4.29 -21.56 -18.81
C GLU A 183 3.22 -22.44 -18.16
N TRP A 184 2.12 -22.66 -18.89
CA TRP A 184 1.16 -23.69 -18.52
C TRP A 184 1.85 -25.03 -18.73
N LYS A 185 2.30 -25.65 -17.64
CA LYS A 185 2.66 -27.07 -17.66
C LYS A 185 1.36 -27.84 -17.72
N GLY A 186 0.91 -28.13 -18.93
CA GLY A 186 -0.28 -28.95 -19.14
C GLY A 186 -0.14 -30.32 -18.53
N GLU A 187 -1.25 -30.82 -17.99
CA GLU A 187 -1.57 -32.25 -17.99
C GLU A 187 -2.39 -32.57 -19.24
#